data_AF-A0A6A2FRB4-F1
#
_entry.id   AF-A0A6A2FRB4-F1
#
_cell.length_a   1.000
_cell.length_b   1.000
_cell.length_c   1.000
_cell.angle_alpha   90.00
_cell.angle_beta   90.00
_cell.angle_gamma   90.00
#
_symmetry.space_group_name_H-M   'P 1'
#
loop_
_entity.id
_entity.type
_entity.pdbx_description
1 polymer ?
#
loop_
_entity_poly.entity_id
_entity_poly.type
_entity_poly.pdbx_seq_one_letter_code
_entity_poly.pdbx_strand_id
1 'polypeptide(L)'
;MSELFRMGVVIPLTDEAEEDIVINDIKGEDEYRYIEIKAEDFFTLYQSGFFRTINDELDTLIDEYNDEIIDHSKAKVIIKLIEKYSAKRYLSVGEKEFLDNLKELCLQASQLNRPLFFVL
;
A
#
# COMPACT_ATOMS: atom_id res chain seq x y z
N MET A 1 -14.73 -6.75 -3.14
CA MET A 1 -14.38 -5.58 -2.33
C MET A 1 -15.61 -5.00 -1.65
N SER A 2 -15.64 -5.00 -0.32
CA SER A 2 -16.55 -4.14 0.43
C SER A 2 -16.20 -2.67 0.13
N GLU A 3 -17.16 -1.75 0.20
CA GLU A 3 -16.94 -0.32 -0.04
C GLU A 3 -15.97 0.33 0.98
N LEU A 4 -15.50 -0.42 1.99
CA LEU A 4 -14.70 0.07 3.10
C LEU A 4 -13.27 0.44 2.71
N PHE A 5 -12.65 -0.27 1.77
CA PHE A 5 -11.28 -0.01 1.32
C PHE A 5 -11.27 0.09 -0.20
N ARG A 6 -11.13 1.29 -0.73
CA ARG A 6 -10.95 1.53 -2.16
C ARG A 6 -9.82 2.52 -2.35
N MET A 7 -8.91 2.19 -3.27
CA MET A 7 -7.71 2.98 -3.55
C MET A 7 -6.89 3.25 -2.29
N GLY A 8 -6.17 2.24 -1.83
CA GLY A 8 -5.32 2.37 -0.66
C GLY A 8 -4.48 1.13 -0.40
N VAL A 9 -3.93 1.08 0.81
CA VAL A 9 -3.13 -0.06 1.27
C VAL A 9 -3.61 -0.52 2.63
N VAL A 10 -3.82 -1.83 2.77
CA VAL A 10 -4.34 -2.47 3.98
C VAL A 10 -3.29 -3.42 4.55
N ILE A 11 -3.20 -3.50 5.88
CA ILE A 11 -2.58 -4.63 6.58
C ILE A 11 -3.62 -5.28 7.50
N PRO A 12 -3.75 -6.61 7.51
CA PRO A 12 -4.52 -7.32 8.50
C PRO A 12 -3.76 -7.37 9.83
N LEU A 13 -4.48 -7.31 10.95
CA LEU A 13 -3.90 -7.39 12.29
C LEU A 13 -3.98 -8.80 12.91
N THR A 14 -4.81 -9.66 12.34
CA THR A 14 -5.02 -11.05 12.77
C THR A 14 -4.95 -12.00 11.57
N ASP A 15 -4.78 -13.30 11.82
CA ASP A 15 -4.86 -14.32 10.76
C ASP A 15 -6.25 -14.36 10.12
N GLU A 16 -7.29 -14.22 10.95
CA GLU A 16 -8.69 -14.19 10.51
C GLU A 16 -8.96 -13.01 9.56
N ALA A 17 -8.42 -11.83 9.87
CA ALA A 17 -8.52 -10.64 9.01
C ALA A 17 -7.78 -10.81 7.67
N GLU A 18 -6.66 -11.53 7.67
CA GLU A 18 -5.93 -11.84 6.45
C GLU A 18 -6.74 -12.75 5.52
N GLU A 19 -7.35 -13.80 6.07
CA GLU A 19 -8.26 -14.69 5.35
C GLU A 19 -9.48 -13.93 4.80
N ASP A 20 -10.07 -13.06 5.62
CA ASP A 20 -11.24 -12.25 5.27
C ASP A 20 -10.97 -11.32 4.07
N ILE A 21 -9.79 -10.68 3.98
CA ILE A 21 -9.42 -9.87 2.81
C ILE A 21 -9.33 -10.75 1.55
N VAL A 22 -8.65 -11.89 1.64
CA VAL A 22 -8.41 -12.78 0.49
C VAL A 22 -9.73 -13.31 -0.08
N ILE A 23 -10.72 -13.61 0.77
CA ILE A 23 -12.03 -14.08 0.34
C ILE A 23 -13.06 -12.95 0.10
N ASN A 24 -12.64 -11.69 0.24
CA ASN A 24 -13.50 -10.50 0.12
C ASN A 24 -14.67 -10.45 1.14
N ASP A 25 -14.49 -10.99 2.35
CA ASP A 25 -15.50 -11.04 3.44
C ASP A 25 -15.03 -10.24 4.67
N ILE A 26 -14.77 -8.95 4.48
CA ILE A 26 -14.16 -8.07 5.49
C ILE A 26 -15.15 -7.79 6.63
N LYS A 27 -14.83 -8.26 7.84
CA LYS A 27 -15.65 -8.09 9.05
C LYS A 27 -15.08 -7.01 10.00
N GLY A 28 -15.53 -5.76 9.83
CA GLY A 28 -15.27 -4.65 10.77
C GLY A 28 -13.89 -4.00 10.66
N GLU A 29 -13.80 -2.67 10.86
CA GLU A 29 -12.57 -1.89 10.61
C GLU A 29 -11.45 -2.12 11.63
N ASP A 30 -11.78 -2.57 12.84
CA ASP A 30 -10.82 -2.65 13.97
C ASP A 30 -9.72 -3.70 13.78
N GLU A 31 -9.93 -4.67 12.88
CA GLU A 31 -9.00 -5.77 12.59
C GLU A 31 -7.97 -5.41 11.51
N TYR A 32 -7.99 -4.17 11.02
CA TYR A 32 -7.19 -3.69 9.92
C TYR A 32 -6.44 -2.40 10.26
N ARG A 33 -5.35 -2.13 9.55
CA ARG A 33 -4.86 -0.77 9.37
C ARG A 33 -4.93 -0.46 7.89
N TYR A 34 -5.48 0.70 7.59
CA TYR A 34 -5.74 1.14 6.24
C TYR A 34 -5.23 2.56 6.05
N ILE A 35 -4.64 2.80 4.90
CA ILE A 35 -4.32 4.13 4.42
C ILE A 35 -4.98 4.31 3.06
N GLU A 36 -5.70 5.41 2.91
CA GLU A 36 -6.34 5.78 1.64
C GLU A 36 -5.36 6.62 0.80
N ILE A 37 -5.42 6.46 -0.52
CA ILE A 37 -4.83 7.39 -1.46
C ILE A 37 -5.93 8.07 -2.28
N LYS A 38 -5.91 9.40 -2.33
CA LYS A 38 -6.82 10.16 -3.18
C LYS A 38 -6.50 9.89 -4.66
N ALA A 39 -7.53 9.88 -5.50
CA ALA A 39 -7.38 9.59 -6.93
C ALA A 39 -6.31 10.49 -7.59
N GLU A 40 -6.35 11.79 -7.29
CA GLU A 40 -5.39 12.77 -7.85
C GLU A 40 -3.94 12.47 -7.47
N ASP A 41 -3.69 12.08 -6.22
CA ASP A 41 -2.36 11.72 -5.73
C ASP A 41 -1.92 10.37 -6.31
N PHE A 42 -2.83 9.40 -6.41
CA PHE A 42 -2.58 8.10 -7.06
C PHE A 42 -2.16 8.29 -8.51
N PHE A 43 -2.95 9.04 -9.30
CA PHE A 43 -2.62 9.30 -10.70
C PHE A 43 -1.29 10.04 -10.86
N THR A 44 -0.99 10.97 -9.95
CA THR A 44 0.28 11.70 -9.98
C THR A 44 1.48 10.78 -9.69
N LEU A 45 1.37 9.90 -8.70
CA LEU A 45 2.38 8.88 -8.37
C LEU A 45 2.49 7.79 -9.46
N TYR A 46 1.39 7.45 -10.11
CA TYR A 46 1.38 6.51 -11.23
C TYR A 46 2.09 7.09 -12.45
N GLN A 47 1.73 8.31 -12.85
CA GLN A 47 2.35 9.02 -13.98
C GLN A 47 3.83 9.33 -13.77
N SER A 48 4.26 9.51 -12.51
CA SER A 48 5.67 9.71 -12.19
C SER A 48 6.53 8.45 -12.33
N GLY A 49 5.89 7.28 -12.44
CA GLY A 49 6.56 5.97 -12.47
C GLY A 49 6.91 5.44 -11.09
N PHE A 50 6.37 5.99 -9.99
CA PHE A 50 6.63 5.47 -8.65
C PHE A 50 6.16 4.02 -8.50
N PHE A 51 4.90 3.73 -8.80
CA PHE A 51 4.35 2.37 -8.73
C PHE A 51 5.03 1.41 -9.72
N ARG A 52 5.40 1.90 -10.91
CA ARG A 52 6.21 1.13 -11.86
C ARG A 52 7.56 0.71 -11.28
N THR A 53 8.22 1.62 -10.56
CA THR A 53 9.49 1.31 -9.89
C THR A 53 9.31 0.24 -8.81
N ILE A 54 8.19 0.27 -8.08
CA ILE A 54 7.86 -0.79 -7.12
C ILE A 54 7.65 -2.12 -7.84
N ASN A 55 6.85 -2.12 -8.90
CA ASN A 55 6.56 -3.30 -9.72
C ASN A 55 7.82 -3.95 -10.27
N ASP A 56 8.74 -3.15 -10.85
CA ASP A 56 9.99 -3.65 -11.41
C ASP A 56 10.93 -4.24 -10.34
N GLU A 57 10.98 -3.64 -9.15
CA GLU A 57 11.87 -4.09 -8.06
C GLU A 57 11.30 -5.29 -7.27
N LEU A 58 9.98 -5.45 -7.24
CA LEU A 58 9.30 -6.46 -6.44
C LEU A 58 8.65 -7.58 -7.25
N ASP A 59 8.67 -7.48 -8.58
CA ASP A 59 7.93 -8.38 -9.49
C ASP A 59 6.44 -8.41 -9.14
N THR A 60 5.82 -7.22 -9.10
CA THR A 60 4.40 -6.99 -8.74
C THR A 60 3.65 -6.23 -9.85
N LEU A 61 2.32 -6.15 -9.76
CA LEU A 61 1.45 -5.48 -10.73
C LEU A 61 0.49 -4.47 -10.07
N ILE A 62 1.03 -3.56 -9.26
CA ILE A 62 0.25 -2.44 -8.72
C ILE A 62 -0.19 -1.51 -9.86
N ASP A 63 -1.49 -1.51 -10.16
CA ASP A 63 -2.13 -0.64 -11.16
C ASP A 63 -3.57 -0.28 -10.78
N GLU A 64 -4.23 0.60 -11.53
CA GLU A 64 -5.59 1.08 -11.21
C GLU A 64 -6.72 0.04 -11.36
N TYR A 65 -6.41 -1.21 -11.73
CA TYR A 65 -7.41 -2.23 -12.05
C TYR A 65 -7.30 -3.49 -11.18
N ASN A 66 -6.15 -3.73 -10.55
CA ASN A 66 -5.86 -4.98 -9.86
C ASN A 66 -5.40 -4.75 -8.43
N ASP A 67 -5.97 -5.55 -7.53
CA ASP A 67 -5.45 -5.71 -6.18
C ASP A 67 -4.12 -6.49 -6.24
N GLU A 68 -3.18 -6.14 -5.37
CA GLU A 68 -1.86 -6.76 -5.32
C GLU A 68 -1.45 -7.06 -3.87
N ILE A 69 -0.88 -8.24 -3.66
CA ILE A 69 -0.46 -8.70 -2.32
C ILE A 69 1.05 -8.72 -2.26
N ILE A 70 1.63 -7.88 -1.39
CA ILE A 70 3.06 -7.80 -1.19
C ILE A 70 3.44 -8.45 0.14
N ASP A 71 4.30 -9.46 0.06
CA ASP A 71 4.86 -10.11 1.24
C ASP A 71 5.63 -9.12 2.14
N HIS A 72 5.44 -9.25 3.45
CA HIS A 72 6.06 -8.41 4.47
C HIS A 72 7.59 -8.31 4.37
N SER A 73 8.29 -9.35 3.89
CA SER A 73 9.74 -9.32 3.72
C SER A 73 10.20 -8.29 2.69
N LYS A 74 9.34 -7.90 1.76
CA LYS A 74 9.60 -6.89 0.72
C LYS A 74 9.32 -5.46 1.18
N ALA A 75 8.66 -5.25 2.33
CA ALA A 75 8.26 -3.93 2.80
C ALA A 75 9.44 -2.95 2.97
N LYS A 76 10.62 -3.44 3.38
CA LYS A 76 11.85 -2.61 3.48
C LYS A 76 12.32 -2.06 2.13
N VAL A 77 12.02 -2.74 1.02
CA VAL A 77 12.36 -2.25 -0.33
C VAL A 77 11.46 -1.07 -0.67
N ILE A 78 10.15 -1.18 -0.42
CA ILE A 78 9.18 -0.08 -0.63
C ILE A 78 9.63 1.17 0.14
N ILE A 79 10.00 1.02 1.41
CA ILE A 79 10.50 2.14 2.24
C ILE A 79 11.70 2.85 1.57
N LYS A 80 12.68 2.09 1.08
CA LYS A 80 13.85 2.66 0.38
C LYS A 80 13.47 3.36 -0.92
N LEU A 81 12.48 2.82 -1.65
CA LEU A 81 11.98 3.44 -2.87
C LEU A 81 11.26 4.76 -2.57
N ILE A 82 10.45 4.81 -1.51
CA ILE A 82 9.81 6.03 -1.01
C ILE A 82 10.89 7.08 -0.70
N GLU A 83 11.91 6.74 0.10
CA GLU A 83 12.97 7.68 0.46
C GLU A 83 13.73 8.22 -0.76
N LYS A 84 14.07 7.35 -1.71
CA LYS A 84 14.72 7.74 -2.97
C LYS A 84 13.82 8.63 -3.82
N TYR A 85 12.51 8.34 -3.87
CA TYR A 85 11.55 9.08 -4.66
C TYR A 85 11.31 10.48 -4.08
N SER A 86 11.05 10.56 -2.77
CA SER A 86 10.84 11.82 -2.03
C SER A 86 12.06 12.74 -2.04
N ALA A 87 13.27 12.20 -2.17
CA ALA A 87 14.49 13.01 -2.27
C ALA A 87 14.71 13.64 -3.66
N LYS A 88 14.07 13.13 -4.72
CA LYS A 88 14.35 13.53 -6.11
C LYS A 88 13.43 14.62 -6.64
N ARG A 89 12.27 14.84 -6.02
CA ARG A 89 11.26 15.78 -6.51
C ARG A 89 10.49 16.45 -5.37
N TYR A 90 9.84 17.55 -5.73
CA TYR A 90 8.80 18.13 -4.89
C TYR A 90 7.56 17.22 -4.92
N LEU A 91 6.94 17.06 -3.76
CA LEU A 91 5.71 16.29 -3.58
C LEU A 91 4.60 17.24 -3.15
N SER A 92 3.38 17.00 -3.65
CA SER A 92 2.18 17.59 -3.09
C SER A 92 2.05 17.21 -1.60
N VAL A 93 1.23 17.96 -0.86
CA VAL A 93 0.95 17.60 0.55
C VAL A 93 0.31 16.22 0.64
N GLY A 94 -0.60 15.88 -0.28
CA GLY A 94 -1.28 14.58 -0.32
C GLY A 94 -0.35 13.43 -0.69
N GLU A 95 0.50 13.61 -1.72
CA GLU A 95 1.53 12.63 -2.09
C GLU A 95 2.46 12.35 -0.90
N LYS A 96 2.90 13.41 -0.21
CA LYS A 96 3.80 13.26 0.93
C LYS A 96 3.11 12.53 2.08
N GLU A 97 1.89 12.93 2.43
CA GLU A 97 1.11 12.30 3.49
C GLU A 97 0.89 10.81 3.21
N PHE A 98 0.49 10.46 1.98
CA PHE A 98 0.34 9.07 1.58
C PHE A 98 1.66 8.29 1.67
N LEU A 99 2.77 8.84 1.16
CA LEU A 99 4.07 8.17 1.17
C LEU A 99 4.63 7.99 2.59
N ASP A 100 4.45 8.98 3.46
CA ASP A 100 4.84 8.89 4.87
C ASP A 100 3.98 7.82 5.59
N ASN A 101 2.68 7.80 5.37
CA ASN A 101 1.77 6.78 5.92
C ASN A 101 2.08 5.37 5.37
N LEU A 102 2.37 5.23 4.07
CA LEU A 102 2.77 3.97 3.46
C LEU A 102 4.08 3.44 4.05
N LYS A 103 5.03 4.34 4.34
CA LYS A 103 6.27 3.99 5.02
C LYS A 103 5.99 3.44 6.43
N GLU A 104 5.14 4.09 7.21
CA GLU A 104 4.74 3.60 8.53
C GLU A 104 4.03 2.25 8.45
N LEU A 105 3.13 2.08 7.49
CA LEU A 105 2.42 0.82 7.26
C LEU A 105 3.38 -0.31 6.89
N CYS A 106 4.39 -0.05 6.03
CA CYS A 106 5.44 -1.01 5.69
C CYS A 106 6.28 -1.43 6.91
N LEU A 107 6.54 -0.50 7.85
CA LEU A 107 7.24 -0.81 9.09
C LEU A 107 6.38 -1.71 9.99
N GLN A 108 5.07 -1.42 10.10
CA GLN A 108 4.14 -2.25 10.86
C GLN A 108 3.99 -3.65 10.26
N ALA A 109 3.79 -3.75 8.93
CA ALA A 109 3.76 -5.01 8.19
C ALA A 109 5.00 -5.88 8.50
N SER A 110 6.18 -5.27 8.49
CA SER A 110 7.44 -5.95 8.83
C SER A 110 7.49 -6.41 10.29
N GLN A 111 6.97 -5.62 11.23
CA GLN A 111 6.98 -5.93 12.67
C GLN A 111 5.99 -7.04 13.03
N LEU A 112 4.83 -7.04 12.37
CA LEU A 112 3.75 -7.99 12.59
C LEU A 112 3.93 -9.27 11.75
N ASN A 113 4.88 -9.28 10.82
CA ASN A 113 5.04 -10.31 9.78
C ASN A 113 3.75 -10.53 8.96
N ARG A 114 3.15 -9.43 8.50
CA ARG A 114 1.87 -9.41 7.78
C ARG A 114 2.00 -8.81 6.38
N PRO A 115 1.33 -9.38 5.36
CA PRO A 115 1.38 -8.85 4.02
C PRO A 115 0.71 -7.48 3.92
N LEU A 116 1.10 -6.73 2.88
CA LEU A 116 0.46 -5.49 2.45
C LEU A 116 -0.49 -5.81 1.30
N PHE A 117 -1.73 -5.37 1.40
CA PHE A 117 -2.72 -5.47 0.33
C PHE A 117 -2.89 -4.11 -0.30
N PHE A 118 -2.44 -3.95 -1.54
CA PHE A 118 -2.80 -2.81 -2.36
C PHE A 118 -4.18 -3.07 -2.93
N VAL A 119 -5.13 -2.22 -2.58
CA VAL A 119 -6.55 -2.37 -2.91
C VAL A 119 -6.96 -1.18 -3.77
N LEU A 120 -7.26 -1.39 -5.06
CA LEU A 120 -7.31 -0.31 -6.06
C LEU A 120 -8.67 -0.22 -6.78
#